data_AF-A0AAV7I3C1-F1
#
_entry.id   AF-A0AAV7I3C1-F1
#
_cell.length_a   1.000
_cell.length_b   1.000
_cell.length_c   1.000
_cell.angle_alpha   90.00
_cell.angle_beta   90.00
_cell.angle_gamma   90.00
#
_symmetry.space_group_name_H-M   'P 1'
#
loop_
_entity.id
_entity.type
_entity.pdbx_description
1 polymer ?
#
loop_
_entity_poly.entity_id
_entity_poly.type
_entity_poly.pdbx_seq_one_letter_code
_entity_poly.pdbx_strand_id
1 'polypeptide(L)' 'YLDVLSEMIEQKRGMMEKMIAIQQKNVEKQNEVTREINDLQPLLNIVIQRTKELRTDIERDISKKYQSRPVQLTGIINHM' A
#
# COMPACT_ATOMS: atom_id res chain seq x y z
N TYR A 1 51.41 10.36 12.50
CA TYR A 1 50.64 11.11 11.46
C TYR A 1 50.15 10.17 10.36
N LEU A 2 51.03 9.29 9.83
CA LEU A 2 50.64 8.21 8.90
C LEU A 2 49.64 7.21 9.51
N ASP A 3 49.81 6.81 10.78
CA ASP A 3 48.90 5.85 11.43
C ASP A 3 47.48 6.39 11.57
N VAL A 4 47.33 7.66 11.98
CA VAL A 4 46.03 8.34 12.10
C VAL A 4 45.35 8.47 10.73
N LEU A 5 46.13 8.73 9.68
CA LEU A 5 45.62 8.79 8.32
C LEU A 5 45.14 7.41 7.84
N SER A 6 45.91 6.36 8.14
CA SER A 6 45.56 4.97 7.80
C SER A 6 44.29 4.53 8.52
N GLU A 7 44.16 4.86 9.81
CA GLU A 7 42.98 4.55 10.61
C GLU A 7 41.73 5.28 10.09
N MET A 8 41.86 6.55 9.71
CA MET A 8 40.76 7.31 9.11
C MET A 8 40.30 6.72 7.76
N ILE A 9 41.24 6.20 6.95
CA ILE A 9 40.92 5.56 5.67
C ILE A 9 40.14 4.25 5.91
N GLU A 10 40.58 3.41 6.84
CA GLU A 10 39.88 2.17 7.18
C GLU A 10 38.48 2.43 7.77
N GLN A 11 38.34 3.46 8.62
CA GLN A 11 37.04 3.88 9.13
C GLN A 11 36.09 4.32 8.01
N LYS A 12 36.56 5.16 7.08
CA LYS A 12 35.76 5.59 5.92
C LYS A 12 35.37 4.42 5.04
N ARG A 13 36.28 3.47 4.82
CA ARG A 13 36.00 2.24 4.08
C ARG A 13 34.89 1.43 4.75
N GLY A 14 35.00 1.19 6.06
CA GLY A 14 33.94 0.48 6.80
C GLY A 14 32.60 1.20 6.78
N MET A 15 32.58 2.53 6.75
CA MET A 15 31.34 3.30 6.58
C MET A 15 30.75 3.11 5.17
N MET A 16 31.57 3.12 4.12
CA MET A 16 31.12 2.88 2.74
C MET A 16 30.54 1.48 2.58
N GLU A 17 31.20 0.46 3.12
CA GLU A 17 30.71 -0.93 3.09
C GLU A 17 29.35 -1.06 3.79
N LYS A 18 29.18 -0.41 4.95
CA LYS A 18 27.88 -0.36 5.65
C LYS A 18 26.81 0.36 4.85
N MET A 19 27.14 1.47 4.20
CA MET A 19 26.19 2.22 3.36
C MET A 19 25.70 1.37 2.18
N ILE A 20 26.60 0.63 1.53
CA ILE A 20 26.25 -0.28 0.43
C ILE A 20 25.30 -1.38 0.94
N ALA A 21 25.60 -1.99 2.10
CA ALA A 21 24.74 -3.02 2.68
C ALA A 21 23.34 -2.48 3.05
N ILE A 22 23.25 -1.25 3.57
CA ILE A 22 21.97 -0.59 3.86
C ILE A 22 21.19 -0.33 2.57
N GLN A 23 21.87 0.16 1.52
CA GLN A 23 21.24 0.42 0.23
C GLN A 23 20.65 -0.85 -0.38
N GLN A 24 21.38 -1.97 -0.33
CA GLN A 24 20.90 -3.27 -0.80
C GLN A 24 19.66 -3.73 -0.04
N LYS A 25 19.69 -3.68 1.30
CA LYS A 25 18.53 -4.03 2.14
C LYS A 25 17.32 -3.16 1.87
N ASN A 26 17.51 -1.86 1.63
CA ASN A 26 16.41 -0.97 1.30
C ASN A 26 15.78 -1.30 -0.05
N VAL A 27 16.58 -1.68 -1.05
CA VAL A 27 16.07 -2.12 -2.36
C VAL A 27 15.29 -3.43 -2.23
N GLU A 28 15.80 -4.40 -1.46
CA GLU A 28 15.08 -5.65 -1.17
C GLU A 28 13.74 -5.39 -0.50
N LYS A 29 13.72 -4.55 0.54
CA LYS A 29 12.49 -4.18 1.26
C LYS A 29 11.50 -3.43 0.37
N GLN A 30 11.99 -2.54 -0.49
CA GLN A 30 11.14 -1.85 -1.46
C GLN A 30 10.49 -2.85 -2.44
N ASN A 31 11.25 -3.82 -2.92
CA ASN A 31 10.74 -4.85 -3.82
C ASN A 31 9.72 -5.76 -3.12
N GLU A 32 9.94 -6.12 -1.86
CA GLU A 32 9.00 -6.89 -1.04
C GLU A 32 7.67 -6.14 -0.87
N VAL A 33 7.71 -4.89 -0.42
CA VAL A 33 6.51 -4.04 -0.27
C VAL A 33 5.79 -3.86 -1.61
N THR A 34 6.52 -3.70 -2.70
CA THR A 34 5.91 -3.57 -4.04
C THR A 34 5.19 -4.85 -4.45
N ARG A 35 5.74 -6.03 -4.14
CA ARG A 35 5.07 -7.32 -4.39
C ARG A 35 3.81 -7.45 -3.55
N GLU A 36 3.89 -7.16 -2.25
CA GLU A 36 2.72 -7.19 -1.38
C GLU A 36 1.60 -6.26 -1.88
N ILE A 37 1.94 -5.05 -2.31
CA ILE A 37 0.96 -4.12 -2.91
C ILE A 37 0.33 -4.73 -4.17
N ASN A 38 1.15 -5.28 -5.07
CA ASN A 38 0.65 -5.89 -6.30
C ASN A 38 -0.26 -7.10 -6.05
N ASP A 39 -0.01 -7.86 -4.99
CA ASP A 39 -0.84 -8.99 -4.58
C ASP A 39 -2.14 -8.54 -3.88
N LEU A 40 -2.10 -7.44 -3.12
CA LEU A 40 -3.26 -6.89 -2.42
C LEU A 40 -4.20 -6.08 -3.32
N GLN A 41 -3.66 -5.38 -4.33
CA GLN A 41 -4.42 -4.57 -5.29
C GLN A 41 -5.60 -5.34 -5.94
N PRO A 42 -5.43 -6.57 -6.47
CA PRO A 42 -6.53 -7.32 -7.07
C PRO A 42 -7.59 -7.73 -6.04
N LEU A 43 -7.18 -8.09 -4.82
CA LEU A 43 -8.12 -8.43 -3.75
C LEU A 43 -8.97 -7.21 -3.36
N LEU A 44 -8.34 -6.05 -3.24
CA LEU A 44 -9.02 -4.79 -2.97
C LEU A 44 -10.05 -4.46 -4.07
N ASN A 45 -9.68 -4.64 -5.34
CA ASN A 45 -10.58 -4.42 -6.47
C ASN A 45 -11.82 -5.32 -6.41
N ILE A 46 -11.65 -6.59 -6.05
CA ILE A 46 -12.77 -7.54 -5.88
C ILE A 46 -13.70 -7.06 -4.76
N VAL A 47 -13.15 -6.67 -3.61
CA VAL A 47 -13.95 -6.17 -2.46
C VAL A 47 -14.72 -4.91 -2.85
N ILE A 48 -14.09 -3.97 -3.55
CA ILE A 48 -14.74 -2.76 -4.05
C ILE A 48 -15.90 -3.12 -5.00
N GLN A 49 -15.66 -4.03 -5.95
CA GLN A 49 -16.69 -4.45 -6.89
C GLN A 49 -17.89 -5.09 -6.17
N ARG A 50 -17.64 -6.06 -5.27
CA ARG A 50 -18.70 -6.73 -4.51
C ARG A 50 -19.48 -5.77 -3.62
N THR A 51 -18.80 -4.79 -3.02
CA THR A 51 -19.45 -3.76 -2.20
C THR A 51 -20.35 -2.86 -3.04
N LYS A 52 -19.95 -2.51 -4.28
CA LYS A 52 -20.78 -1.74 -5.22
C LYS A 52 -22.00 -2.53 -5.71
N GLU A 53 -21.82 -3.82 -6.01
CA GLU A 53 -22.92 -4.73 -6.38
C GLU A 53 -23.95 -4.81 -5.24
N LEU A 54 -23.49 -5.12 -4.03
CA LEU A 54 -24.34 -5.21 -2.84
C LEU A 54 -25.07 -3.90 -2.55
N ARG A 55 -24.39 -2.75 -2.69
CA ARG A 55 -25.02 -1.43 -2.54
C ARG A 55 -26.18 -1.26 -3.51
N THR A 56 -25.98 -1.61 -4.78
CA THR A 56 -27.00 -1.45 -5.82
C THR A 56 -28.22 -2.33 -5.52
N ASP A 57 -28.00 -3.55 -5.03
CA ASP A 57 -29.08 -4.45 -4.63
C ASP A 57 -29.85 -3.91 -3.42
N ILE A 58 -29.15 -3.36 -2.42
CA ILE A 58 -29.79 -2.70 -1.26
C ILE A 58 -30.60 -1.47 -1.71
N GLU A 59 -30.04 -0.59 -2.54
CA GLU A 59 -30.74 0.59 -3.06
C GLU A 59 -32.00 0.19 -3.84
N ARG A 60 -31.93 -0.88 -4.64
CA ARG A 60 -33.07 -1.44 -5.37
C ARG A 60 -34.15 -1.97 -4.42
N ASP A 61 -33.76 -2.72 -3.40
CA ASP A 61 -34.71 -3.31 -2.46
C ASP A 61 -35.37 -2.27 -1.55
N ILE A 62 -34.64 -1.23 -1.14
CA ILE A 62 -35.23 -0.08 -0.46
C ILE A 62 -36.19 0.65 -1.43
N SER A 63 -35.78 0.93 -2.67
CA SER A 63 -36.66 1.59 -3.65
C SER A 63 -37.98 0.85 -3.86
N LYS A 64 -37.95 -0.49 -3.99
CA LYS A 64 -39.16 -1.33 -4.06
C LYS A 64 -40.06 -1.15 -2.84
N LYS A 65 -39.48 -1.09 -1.64
CA LYS A 65 -40.22 -0.88 -0.38
C LYS A 65 -40.86 0.51 -0.30
N TYR A 66 -40.27 1.51 -0.96
CA TYR A 66 -40.72 2.91 -0.97
C TYR A 66 -41.29 3.34 -2.33
N GLN A 67 -42.22 2.56 -2.89
CA GLN A 67 -43.00 2.93 -4.08
C GLN A 67 -42.14 3.34 -5.29
N SER A 68 -41.01 2.67 -5.51
CA SER A 68 -40.07 2.95 -6.62
C SER A 68 -39.49 4.37 -6.62
N ARG A 69 -39.40 5.02 -5.46
CA ARG A 69 -38.67 6.29 -5.34
C ARG A 69 -37.16 6.03 -5.48
N PRO A 70 -36.39 6.91 -6.14
CA PRO A 70 -34.96 6.77 -6.20
C PRO A 70 -34.35 6.92 -4.80
N VAL A 71 -33.54 5.95 -4.38
CA VAL A 71 -32.85 5.93 -3.10
C VAL A 71 -31.35 5.85 -3.35
N GLN A 72 -30.60 6.71 -2.68
CA GLN A 72 -29.14 6.68 -2.68
C GLN A 72 -28.67 6.48 -1.24
N LEU A 73 -27.82 5.49 -1.03
CA LEU A 73 -27.18 5.29 0.28
C LEU A 73 -26.10 6.36 0.48
N THR A 74 -26.32 7.27 1.42
CA THR A 74 -25.37 8.32 1.83
C THR A 74 -24.81 8.01 3.22
N GLY A 75 -23.50 7.79 3.30
CA GLY A 75 -22.78 7.58 4.58
C GLY A 75 -21.65 6.55 4.45
N ILE A 76 -20.46 6.93 4.94
CA ILE A 76 -19.19 6.18 5.11
C ILE A 76 -18.59 5.53 3.83
N ILE A 77 -19.39 4.87 2.99
CA ILE A 77 -18.94 4.14 1.79
C ILE A 77 -18.71 5.05 0.57
N ASN A 78 -19.19 6.30 0.60
CA ASN A 78 -18.98 7.27 -0.50
C ASN A 78 -17.56 7.90 -0.49
N HIS A 79 -16.74 7.62 0.52
CA HIS A 79 -15.44 8.28 0.72
C HIS A 79 -14.24 7.32 0.71
N MET A 80 -14.40 6.06 0.26
CA MET A 80 -13.29 5.15 -0.01
C MET A 80 -13.05 4.99 -1.51
#